data_AF-A0A354FG77-F1
#
_entry.id   AF-A0A354FG77-F1
#
_cell.length_a   1.000
_cell.length_b   1.000
_cell.length_c   1.000
_cell.angle_alpha   90.00
_cell.angle_beta   90.00
_cell.angle_gamma   90.00
#
_symmetry.space_group_name_H-M   'P 1'
#
loop_
_entity.id
_entity.type
_entity.pdbx_description
1 polymer ?
#
loop_
_entity_poly.entity_id
_entity_poly.type
_entity_poly.pdbx_seq_one_letter_code
_entity_poly.pdbx_strand_id
1 'polypeptide(L)'
;CFGRRPTGFWLPECGFKPGDDRILKKHGIKYFLVDNHGLTYASPRPKYGNYAPIYCPSGLAAFARDTESSKQVWSAKEGYPGDFDYRDFYRDIGYDLDQSYIGPYLP
;
A
#
# COMPACT_ATOMS: atom_id res chain seq x y z
N CYS A 1 3.44 -18.11 -13.64
CA CYS A 1 2.15 -17.63 -13.09
C CYS A 1 1.26 -16.94 -14.13
N PHE A 2 1.71 -15.93 -14.90
CA PHE A 2 0.78 -15.11 -15.72
C PHE A 2 1.00 -15.07 -17.24
N GLY A 3 2.00 -15.76 -17.79
CA GLY A 3 2.20 -15.86 -19.25
C GLY A 3 2.50 -14.55 -20.00
N ARG A 4 2.69 -13.43 -19.28
CA ARG A 4 3.00 -12.11 -19.84
C ARG A 4 3.96 -11.34 -18.93
N ARG A 5 4.66 -10.35 -19.49
CA ARG A 5 5.50 -9.44 -18.69
C ARG A 5 4.63 -8.46 -17.91
N PRO A 6 4.97 -8.15 -16.64
CA PRO A 6 4.25 -7.15 -15.87
C PRO A 6 4.47 -5.75 -16.46
N THR A 7 3.46 -4.89 -16.36
CA THR A 7 3.54 -3.48 -16.77
C THR A 7 3.79 -2.55 -15.59
N GLY A 8 3.39 -2.96 -14.38
CA GLY A 8 3.56 -2.20 -13.15
C GLY A 8 4.40 -2.96 -12.14
N PHE A 9 4.91 -2.25 -11.14
CA PHE A 9 5.66 -2.85 -10.04
C PHE A 9 5.28 -2.21 -8.70
N TRP A 10 5.06 -3.04 -7.68
CA TRP A 10 4.94 -2.60 -6.29
C TRP A 10 6.31 -2.71 -5.64
N LEU A 11 6.93 -1.58 -5.31
CA LEU A 11 8.19 -1.61 -4.56
C LEU A 11 7.90 -2.09 -3.12
N PRO A 12 8.75 -2.95 -2.54
CA PRO A 12 8.63 -3.31 -1.14
C PRO A 12 8.50 -2.06 -0.26
N GLU A 13 7.44 -2.02 0.55
CA GLU A 13 7.10 -0.86 1.40
C GLU A 13 7.00 0.49 0.67
N CYS A 14 6.75 0.50 -0.64
CA CYS A 14 6.79 1.71 -1.47
C CYS A 14 8.13 2.48 -1.37
N GLY A 15 9.21 1.80 -0.99
CA GLY A 15 10.53 2.40 -0.80
C GLY A 15 11.17 2.74 -2.14
N PHE A 16 11.29 4.03 -2.44
CA PHE A 16 11.88 4.53 -3.69
C PHE A 16 13.13 5.38 -3.42
N LYS A 17 14.21 5.06 -4.13
CA LYS A 17 15.41 5.88 -4.23
C LYS A 17 15.62 6.35 -5.67
N PRO A 18 16.04 7.61 -5.90
CA PRO A 18 16.44 8.06 -7.23
C PRO A 18 17.46 7.11 -7.87
N GLY A 19 17.14 6.60 -9.06
CA GLY A 19 17.92 5.56 -9.76
C GLY A 19 17.17 4.23 -9.90
N ASP A 20 16.27 3.90 -8.98
CA ASP A 20 15.46 2.66 -9.03
C ASP A 20 14.55 2.64 -10.26
N ASP A 21 14.08 3.81 -10.68
CA ASP A 21 13.26 4.03 -11.88
C ASP A 21 13.96 3.53 -13.15
N ARG A 22 15.29 3.69 -13.23
CA ARG A 22 16.10 3.19 -14.36
C ARG A 22 16.17 1.67 -14.38
N ILE A 23 16.29 1.06 -13.20
CA ILE A 23 16.32 -0.40 -13.05
C ILE A 23 14.97 -0.97 -13.49
N LEU A 24 13.87 -0.42 -12.96
CA LEU A 24 12.51 -0.82 -13.32
C LEU A 24 12.28 -0.68 -14.84
N LYS A 25 12.68 0.45 -15.43
CA LYS A 25 12.55 0.69 -16.88
C LYS A 25 13.31 -0.33 -17.71
N LYS A 26 14.53 -0.70 -17.30
CA LYS A 26 15.35 -1.74 -17.97
C LYS A 26 14.64 -3.09 -18.00
N HIS A 27 13.84 -3.40 -17.00
CA HIS A 27 13.04 -4.63 -16.94
C HIS A 27 11.67 -4.52 -17.62
N GLY A 28 11.39 -3.41 -18.33
CA GLY A 28 10.18 -3.22 -19.10
C GLY A 28 8.97 -2.75 -18.27
N ILE A 29 9.19 -2.36 -17.02
CA ILE A 29 8.15 -1.75 -16.19
C ILE A 29 7.80 -0.37 -16.75
N LYS A 30 6.53 -0.01 -16.68
CA LYS A 30 5.98 1.25 -17.16
C LYS A 30 5.56 2.19 -16.04
N TYR A 31 5.19 1.64 -14.88
CA TYR A 31 4.81 2.43 -13.71
C TYR A 31 5.09 1.71 -12.39
N PHE A 32 5.12 2.48 -11.30
CA PHE A 32 5.22 1.97 -9.94
C PHE A 32 4.44 2.86 -8.96
N LEU A 33 4.25 2.35 -7.74
CA LEU A 33 3.57 3.05 -6.66
C LEU A 33 4.58 3.53 -5.61
N VAL A 34 4.32 4.70 -5.05
CA VAL A 34 5.06 5.30 -3.93
C VAL A 34 4.10 5.81 -2.86
N ASP A 35 4.61 6.05 -1.66
CA ASP A 35 3.83 6.78 -0.65
C ASP A 35 3.70 8.28 -1.04
N ASN A 36 2.71 8.96 -0.45
CA ASN A 36 2.39 10.37 -0.70
C ASN A 36 3.63 11.27 -0.64
N HIS A 37 4.47 11.09 0.38
CA HIS A 37 5.69 11.87 0.57
C HIS A 37 6.68 11.76 -0.60
N GLY A 38 6.67 10.63 -1.32
CA GLY A 38 7.50 10.41 -2.52
C GLY A 38 7.16 11.37 -3.67
N LEU A 39 5.92 11.86 -3.75
CA LEU A 39 5.52 12.90 -4.70
C LEU A 39 5.49 14.29 -4.06
N THR A 40 5.05 14.44 -2.81
CA THR A 40 4.95 15.76 -2.14
C THR A 40 6.32 16.44 -2.00
N TYR A 41 7.39 15.66 -1.81
CA TYR A 41 8.77 16.17 -1.71
C TYR A 41 9.57 16.05 -3.01
N ALA A 42 8.93 15.69 -4.13
CA ALA A 42 9.62 15.62 -5.41
C ALA A 42 10.10 17.01 -5.88
N SER A 43 11.17 17.01 -6.68
CA SER A 43 11.71 18.20 -7.32
C SER A 43 11.77 17.99 -8.84
N PRO A 44 11.07 18.82 -9.65
CA PRO A 44 10.18 19.90 -9.22
C PRO A 44 8.91 19.37 -8.53
N ARG A 45 8.25 20.23 -7.72
CA ARG A 45 6.99 19.85 -7.06
C ARG A 45 5.89 19.57 -8.11
N PRO A 46 5.14 18.47 -7.99
CA PRO A 46 4.06 18.14 -8.92
C PRO A 46 2.94 19.19 -8.89
N LYS A 47 2.50 19.65 -10.08
CA LYS A 47 1.42 20.66 -10.22
C LYS A 47 0.09 20.18 -9.64
N TYR A 48 -0.21 18.89 -9.77
CA TYR A 48 -1.49 18.29 -9.38
C TYR A 48 -1.40 17.48 -8.08
N GLY A 49 -0.34 17.69 -7.28
CA GLY A 49 -0.12 16.93 -6.05
C GLY A 49 -0.01 15.42 -6.32
N ASN A 50 -0.70 14.62 -5.51
CA ASN A 50 -0.79 13.16 -5.63
C ASN A 50 -1.98 12.67 -6.48
N TYR A 51 -2.78 13.58 -7.06
CA TYR A 51 -3.98 13.24 -7.83
C TYR A 51 -3.72 12.97 -9.32
N ALA A 52 -2.47 13.09 -9.77
CA ALA A 52 -2.04 12.71 -11.11
C ALA A 52 -0.65 12.05 -11.04
N PRO A 53 -0.34 11.10 -11.93
CA PRO A 53 1.00 10.55 -12.01
C PRO A 53 2.02 11.60 -12.44
N ILE A 54 3.26 11.43 -11.98
CA ILE A 54 4.41 12.13 -12.52
C ILE A 54 5.31 11.17 -13.29
N TYR A 55 6.13 11.71 -14.18
CA TYR A 55 7.14 10.94 -14.89
C TYR A 55 8.52 11.23 -14.30
N CYS A 56 9.22 10.17 -13.92
CA CYS A 56 10.65 10.26 -13.62
C CYS A 56 11.42 10.64 -14.90
N PRO A 57 12.66 11.15 -14.79
CA PRO A 57 13.51 11.42 -15.96
C PRO A 57 13.73 10.21 -16.87
N SER A 58 13.62 8.98 -16.35
CA SER A 58 13.66 7.74 -17.15
C SER A 58 12.40 7.48 -18.00
N GLY A 59 11.36 8.32 -17.88
CA GLY A 59 10.06 8.13 -18.51
C GLY A 59 9.24 6.99 -17.87
N LEU A 60 9.50 6.68 -16.60
CA LEU A 60 8.69 5.77 -15.79
C LEU A 60 7.64 6.58 -15.01
N ALA A 61 6.39 6.12 -14.98
CA ALA A 61 5.34 6.82 -14.24
C ALA A 61 5.35 6.42 -12.75
N ALA A 62 5.24 7.39 -11.85
CA ALA A 62 5.08 7.19 -10.42
C ALA A 62 3.69 7.68 -9.98
N PHE A 63 2.95 6.83 -9.29
CA PHE A 63 1.66 7.17 -8.68
C PHE A 63 1.83 7.18 -7.16
N ALA A 64 1.31 8.22 -6.51
CA ALA A 64 1.32 8.31 -5.05
C ALA A 64 0.02 7.78 -4.45
N ARG A 65 0.13 7.34 -3.19
CA ARG A 65 -1.02 7.04 -2.34
C ARG A 65 -1.88 8.28 -2.12
N ASP A 66 -3.20 8.11 -2.20
CA ASP A 66 -4.16 9.07 -1.65
C ASP A 66 -4.33 8.85 -0.15
N THR A 67 -3.92 9.83 0.64
CA THR A 67 -4.00 9.79 2.11
C THR A 67 -5.43 9.82 2.62
N GLU A 68 -6.34 10.50 1.92
CA GLU A 68 -7.71 10.67 2.37
C GLU A 68 -8.50 9.36 2.24
N SER A 69 -8.42 8.72 1.06
CA SER A 69 -8.95 7.37 0.85
C SER A 69 -8.37 6.35 1.82
N SER A 70 -7.05 6.41 2.08
CA SER A 70 -6.41 5.49 3.03
C SER A 70 -6.96 5.66 4.45
N LYS A 71 -7.19 6.90 4.89
CA LYS A 71 -7.69 7.18 6.24
C LYS A 71 -9.11 6.67 6.44
N GLN A 72 -9.99 6.90 5.47
CA GLN A 72 -11.39 6.47 5.55
C GLN A 72 -11.54 4.95 5.61
N VAL A 73 -10.68 4.20 4.91
CA VAL A 73 -10.79 2.74 4.83
C VAL A 73 -9.99 2.02 5.92
N TRP A 74 -8.83 2.55 6.32
CA TRP A 74 -7.90 1.81 7.20
C TRP A 74 -7.82 2.33 8.62
N SER A 75 -8.43 3.47 8.95
CA SER A 75 -8.45 3.95 10.33
C SER A 75 -9.49 3.15 11.13
N ALA A 76 -9.04 2.39 12.12
CA ALA A 76 -9.95 1.74 13.07
C ALA A 76 -10.68 2.74 14.01
N LYS A 77 -10.22 4.00 14.06
CA LYS A 77 -10.82 5.03 14.93
C LYS A 77 -11.80 5.94 14.21
N GLU A 78 -11.52 6.26 12.96
CA GLU A 78 -12.23 7.29 12.18
C GLU A 78 -12.69 6.79 10.81
N GLY A 79 -12.39 5.53 10.48
CA GLY A 79 -12.76 4.89 9.23
C GLY A 79 -13.81 3.81 9.43
N TYR A 80 -14.28 3.23 8.32
CA TYR A 80 -15.35 2.24 8.33
C TYR A 80 -15.10 1.04 9.24
N PRO A 81 -13.89 0.48 9.38
CA PRO A 81 -13.68 -0.72 10.19
C PRO A 81 -13.95 -0.54 11.69
N GLY A 82 -14.03 0.70 12.18
CA GLY A 82 -14.34 1.00 13.58
C GLY A 82 -15.83 0.96 13.92
N ASP A 83 -16.71 0.68 12.95
CA ASP A 83 -18.15 0.59 13.19
C ASP A 83 -18.49 -0.52 14.21
N PHE A 84 -19.42 -0.23 15.12
CA PHE A 84 -19.83 -1.14 16.19
C PHE A 84 -20.50 -2.42 15.69
N ASP A 85 -21.06 -2.39 14.48
CA ASP A 85 -21.69 -3.55 13.86
C ASP A 85 -20.65 -4.50 13.21
N TYR A 86 -19.38 -4.09 13.09
CA TYR A 86 -18.32 -4.96 12.59
C TYR A 86 -17.71 -5.85 13.66
N ARG A 87 -17.17 -6.99 13.20
CA ARG A 87 -16.54 -7.99 14.06
C ARG A 87 -15.31 -7.42 14.75
N ASP A 88 -15.27 -7.55 16.08
CA ASP A 88 -14.11 -7.19 16.89
C ASP A 88 -12.93 -8.14 16.60
N PHE A 89 -11.81 -7.57 16.16
CA PHE A 89 -10.58 -8.30 15.85
C PHE A 89 -9.89 -8.84 17.12
N TYR A 90 -10.10 -8.20 18.26
CA TYR A 90 -9.43 -8.56 19.53
C TYR A 90 -10.26 -9.52 20.39
N ARG A 91 -11.40 -10.00 19.88
CA ARG A 91 -12.19 -11.07 20.49
C ARG A 91 -11.98 -12.37 19.73
N ASP A 92 -11.45 -13.35 20.44
CA ASP A 92 -11.26 -14.70 19.92
C ASP A 92 -11.55 -15.74 21.02
N ILE A 93 -12.24 -16.81 20.64
CA ILE A 93 -12.63 -17.88 21.56
C ILE A 93 -11.42 -18.60 22.18
N GLY A 94 -10.25 -18.54 21.53
CA GLY A 94 -8.99 -19.06 22.05
C GLY A 94 -8.51 -18.33 23.31
N TYR A 95 -9.04 -17.15 23.61
CA TYR A 95 -8.77 -16.41 24.85
C TYR A 95 -9.94 -16.47 25.86
N ASP A 96 -11.14 -16.80 25.40
CA ASP A 96 -12.37 -16.68 26.19
C ASP A 96 -12.89 -18.02 26.74
N LEU A 97 -12.68 -19.13 26.01
CA LEU A 97 -13.21 -20.44 26.37
C LEU A 97 -12.25 -21.25 27.25
N ASP A 98 -12.80 -22.27 27.92
CA ASP A 98 -12.03 -23.15 28.80
C ASP A 98 -10.96 -23.94 28.03
N GLN A 99 -9.76 -24.02 28.62
CA GLN A 99 -8.59 -24.71 28.05
C GLN A 99 -8.88 -26.17 27.67
N SER A 100 -9.76 -26.87 28.40
CA SER A 100 -10.11 -28.25 28.10
C SER A 100 -10.86 -28.41 26.77
N TYR A 101 -11.58 -27.37 26.33
CA TYR A 101 -12.30 -27.35 25.06
C TYR A 101 -11.40 -26.88 23.91
N ILE A 102 -10.62 -25.82 24.12
CA ILE A 102 -9.82 -25.19 23.05
C ILE A 102 -8.43 -25.81 22.86
N GLY A 103 -7.93 -26.57 23.84
CA GLY A 103 -6.57 -27.11 23.87
C GLY A 103 -6.11 -27.80 22.57
N PRO A 104 -6.94 -28.63 21.91
CA PRO A 104 -6.56 -29.27 20.64
C PRO A 104 -6.32 -28.31 19.46
N TYR A 105 -6.75 -27.05 19.55
CA TYR A 105 -6.69 -26.05 18.48
C TYR A 105 -5.66 -24.95 18.75
N LEU A 106 -5.08 -24.91 19.94
CA LEU A 106 -4.04 -23.96 20.30
C LEU A 106 -2.64 -24.50 19.91
N PRO A 107 -1.71 -23.63 19.50
CA PRO A 107 -0.35 -24.01 19.14
C PRO A 107 0.52 -24.43 20.33
#